data_AF-A0A401SW62-F1
#
_entry.id   AF-A0A401SW62-F1
#
_cell.length_a   1.000
_cell.length_b   1.000
_cell.length_c   1.000
_cell.angle_alpha   90.00
_cell.angle_beta   90.00
_cell.angle_gamma   90.00
#
_symmetry.space_group_name_H-M   'P 1'
#
loop_
_entity.id
_entity.type
_entity.pdbx_description
1 polymer ?
#
loop_
_entity_poly.entity_id
_entity_poly.type
_entity_poly.pdbx_seq_one_letter_code
_entity_poly.pdbx_strand_id
1 'polypeptide(L)'
;MASSGSAKSGASGSGSGCQQRRRLVFVCDMCKSKMQLVADLLLLSGDNRPVHSESLSPGPGQSFDKIRDAVIARTKGLSILTHDLQSQLNLGRYGEVAERLAELSELVVALVECSAHAAYLAAAEAPGSQAAVAGLVDRYRLRRARHEVEQSCGLLRTAPVSELTPPLLLEVSRGLARGLRGLTEACAPAGRGSGDRFARDQLRLGVKCMSASAAALLACVRELKARPGEASRARCVLFGGPLLQAVHALVGFASEPQFVGRAAALSAEGRAVQTAVLGGAMSVVSASVLLTQCLRDIALHSDSSKVPDYRQRLHHSALAVSDGCNLLSQALRERSSPRTLPPTPPPPTLNCHSVN
;
A
#
# COMPACT_ATOMS: atom_id res chain seq x y z
N MET A 1 21.04 -54.60 -40.94
CA MET A 1 20.56 -53.24 -41.28
C MET A 1 19.74 -52.73 -40.11
N ALA A 2 20.22 -51.66 -39.48
CA ALA A 2 19.61 -51.02 -38.32
C ALA A 2 18.59 -49.97 -38.77
N SER A 3 17.47 -49.83 -38.07
CA SER A 3 16.91 -48.52 -37.68
C SER A 3 15.70 -48.71 -36.77
N SER A 4 15.91 -48.54 -35.47
CA SER A 4 14.87 -48.32 -34.47
C SER A 4 14.81 -46.81 -34.17
N GLY A 5 13.86 -46.11 -34.76
CA GLY A 5 13.63 -44.69 -34.52
C GLY A 5 12.80 -44.46 -33.26
N SER A 6 13.46 -44.09 -32.16
CA SER A 6 12.80 -43.58 -30.95
C SER A 6 12.40 -42.12 -31.15
N ALA A 7 11.10 -41.84 -31.13
CA ALA A 7 10.57 -40.49 -31.05
C ALA A 7 10.72 -39.96 -29.61
N LYS A 8 11.64 -39.00 -29.41
CA LYS A 8 11.68 -38.17 -28.18
C LYS A 8 10.64 -37.06 -28.30
N SER A 9 9.58 -37.16 -27.52
CA SER A 9 8.64 -36.08 -27.26
C SER A 9 9.29 -35.04 -26.32
N GLY A 10 9.60 -33.87 -26.87
CA GLY A 10 10.03 -32.70 -26.10
C GLY A 10 8.83 -32.02 -25.45
N ALA A 11 8.54 -32.36 -24.19
CA ALA A 11 7.59 -31.65 -23.34
C ALA A 11 8.36 -30.88 -22.24
N SER A 12 8.86 -29.68 -22.55
CA SER A 12 9.54 -28.82 -21.57
C SER A 12 9.14 -27.34 -21.60
N GLY A 13 8.17 -26.94 -22.42
CA GLY A 13 7.77 -25.52 -22.58
C GLY A 13 6.57 -25.04 -21.74
N SER A 14 5.65 -25.92 -21.34
CA SER A 14 4.34 -25.49 -20.80
C SER A 14 4.35 -25.15 -19.29
N GLY A 15 5.28 -25.73 -18.52
CA GLY A 15 5.33 -25.54 -17.05
C GLY A 15 5.78 -24.15 -16.60
N SER A 16 6.73 -23.54 -17.32
CA SER A 16 7.32 -22.24 -16.93
C SER A 16 6.32 -21.09 -17.06
N GLY A 17 5.56 -21.02 -18.16
CA GLY A 17 4.59 -19.95 -18.41
C GLY A 17 3.38 -19.98 -17.45
N CYS A 18 2.96 -21.16 -17.00
CA CYS A 18 1.89 -21.29 -16.01
C CYS A 18 2.34 -20.83 -14.61
N GLN A 19 3.57 -21.20 -14.22
CA GLN A 19 4.16 -20.76 -12.94
C GLN A 19 4.36 -19.24 -12.90
N GLN A 20 4.85 -18.64 -13.98
CA GLN A 20 5.04 -17.18 -14.08
C GLN A 20 3.70 -16.43 -13.98
N ARG A 21 2.63 -16.95 -14.60
CA ARG A 21 1.28 -16.36 -14.49
C ARG A 21 0.72 -16.43 -13.07
N ARG A 22 0.87 -17.58 -12.37
CA ARG A 22 0.46 -17.69 -10.96
C ARG A 22 1.23 -16.73 -10.06
N ARG A 23 2.55 -16.61 -10.27
CA ARG A 23 3.38 -15.61 -9.57
C ARG A 23 2.87 -14.19 -9.81
N LEU A 24 2.50 -13.84 -11.05
CA LEU A 24 1.94 -12.53 -11.36
C LEU A 24 0.61 -12.30 -10.64
N VAL A 25 -0.32 -13.26 -10.63
CA VAL A 25 -1.60 -13.14 -9.89
C VAL A 25 -1.35 -12.87 -8.40
N PHE A 26 -0.42 -13.62 -7.80
CA PHE A 26 -0.02 -13.43 -6.41
C PHE A 26 0.52 -12.02 -6.15
N VAL A 27 1.44 -11.55 -6.99
CA VAL A 27 2.03 -10.19 -6.88
C VAL A 27 0.95 -9.12 -7.08
N CYS A 28 0.00 -9.32 -8.00
CA CYS A 28 -1.14 -8.40 -8.17
C CYS A 28 -1.95 -8.25 -6.88
N ASP A 29 -2.28 -9.37 -6.21
CA ASP A 29 -3.07 -9.34 -4.96
C ASP A 29 -2.30 -8.61 -3.84
N MET A 30 -0.98 -8.83 -3.75
CA MET A 30 -0.12 -8.14 -2.78
C MET A 30 0.01 -6.63 -3.07
N CYS A 31 0.30 -6.26 -4.31
CA CYS A 31 0.47 -4.87 -4.72
C CYS A 31 -0.84 -4.07 -4.55
N LYS A 32 -1.98 -4.69 -4.91
CA LYS A 32 -3.31 -4.12 -4.70
C LYS A 32 -3.57 -3.83 -3.22
N SER A 33 -3.39 -4.83 -2.35
CA SER A 33 -3.58 -4.67 -0.90
C SER A 33 -2.72 -3.54 -0.35
N LYS A 34 -1.45 -3.47 -0.76
CA LYS A 34 -0.51 -2.45 -0.29
C LYS A 34 -0.91 -1.03 -0.72
N MET A 35 -1.29 -0.85 -1.99
CA MET A 35 -1.72 0.46 -2.48
C MET A 35 -3.03 0.92 -1.84
N GLN A 36 -4.00 0.00 -1.67
CA GLN A 36 -5.27 0.29 -1.02
C GLN A 36 -5.07 0.69 0.45
N LEU A 37 -4.21 -0.03 1.19
CA LEU A 37 -3.88 0.33 2.58
C LEU A 37 -3.43 1.78 2.70
N VAL A 38 -2.50 2.22 1.86
CA VAL A 38 -1.94 3.57 1.98
C VAL A 38 -2.97 4.63 1.58
N ALA A 39 -3.85 4.35 0.62
CA ALA A 39 -4.99 5.22 0.32
C ALA A 39 -5.95 5.32 1.52
N ASP A 40 -6.32 4.19 2.13
CA ASP A 40 -7.23 4.17 3.28
C ASP A 40 -6.63 4.93 4.47
N LEU A 41 -5.34 4.73 4.75
CA LEU A 41 -4.66 5.32 5.90
C LEU A 41 -4.37 6.82 5.73
N LEU A 42 -4.06 7.29 4.51
CA LEU A 42 -3.58 8.66 4.28
C LEU A 42 -4.54 9.55 3.52
N LEU A 43 -5.36 9.00 2.63
CA LEU A 43 -6.24 9.77 1.76
C LEU A 43 -7.68 9.78 2.27
N LEU A 44 -8.13 8.69 2.89
CA LEU A 44 -9.53 8.51 3.33
C LEU A 44 -9.73 8.62 4.85
N SER A 45 -8.65 8.58 5.64
CA SER A 45 -8.75 8.58 7.11
C SER A 45 -9.20 9.90 7.73
N GLY A 46 -9.06 11.02 7.00
CA GLY A 46 -9.31 12.37 7.49
C GLY A 46 -8.38 12.84 8.61
N ASP A 47 -7.32 12.08 8.94
CA ASP A 47 -6.37 12.41 10.00
C ASP A 47 -5.28 13.35 9.48
N ASN A 48 -5.48 14.65 9.65
CA ASN A 48 -4.61 15.70 9.10
C ASN A 48 -3.31 15.83 9.89
N ARG A 49 -2.32 15.00 9.56
CA ARG A 49 -1.03 14.94 10.27
C ARG A 49 0.15 14.87 9.30
N PRO A 50 1.36 15.28 9.73
CA PRO A 50 2.56 15.00 8.99
C PRO A 50 2.73 13.49 8.80
N VAL A 51 3.10 13.06 7.59
CA VAL A 51 3.45 11.68 7.32
C VAL A 51 4.94 11.52 7.58
N HIS A 52 5.32 10.51 8.37
CA HIS A 52 6.72 10.15 8.53
C HIS A 52 6.94 8.78 7.91
N SER A 53 7.77 8.69 6.87
CA SER A 53 8.08 7.45 6.15
C SER A 53 9.54 7.45 5.70
N GLU A 54 10.08 6.27 5.38
CA GLU A 54 11.41 6.13 4.79
C GLU A 54 11.51 6.78 3.41
N SER A 55 10.38 6.92 2.69
CA SER A 55 10.29 7.60 1.39
C SER A 55 10.52 9.11 1.45
N LEU A 56 10.43 9.68 2.65
CA LEU A 56 10.64 11.08 2.98
C LEU A 56 12.04 11.22 3.59
N SER A 57 12.97 11.87 2.89
CA SER A 57 14.37 11.97 3.33
C SER A 57 14.50 12.46 4.77
N PRO A 58 15.27 11.78 5.64
CA PRO A 58 15.43 12.19 7.03
C PRO A 58 16.29 13.46 7.08
N GLY A 59 15.64 14.62 7.18
CA GLY A 59 16.29 15.91 7.33
C GLY A 59 15.37 16.91 8.00
N PRO A 60 15.86 17.74 8.94
CA PRO A 60 15.07 18.82 9.51
C PRO A 60 14.71 19.83 8.41
N GLY A 61 13.43 20.18 8.30
CA GLY A 61 12.94 21.19 7.37
C GLY A 61 12.80 20.73 5.91
N GLN A 62 12.08 19.62 5.66
CA GLN A 62 11.57 19.39 4.31
C GLN A 62 10.58 20.50 3.95
N SER A 63 10.99 21.41 3.07
CA SER A 63 10.09 22.42 2.53
C SER A 63 9.09 21.77 1.58
N PHE A 64 7.90 22.37 1.48
CA PHE A 64 6.89 21.96 0.51
C PHE A 64 7.47 21.82 -0.90
N ASP A 65 8.34 22.75 -1.33
CA ASP A 65 8.93 22.74 -2.67
C ASP A 65 9.79 21.48 -2.92
N LYS A 66 10.61 21.06 -1.95
CA LYS A 66 11.41 19.83 -2.06
C LYS A 66 10.53 18.60 -2.22
N ILE A 67 9.45 18.51 -1.44
CA ILE A 67 8.53 17.36 -1.50
C ILE A 67 7.74 17.39 -2.80
N ARG A 68 7.25 18.57 -3.23
CA ARG A 68 6.58 18.76 -4.52
C ARG A 68 7.46 18.24 -5.66
N ASP A 69 8.70 18.71 -5.73
CA ASP A 69 9.61 18.34 -6.81
C ASP A 69 9.90 16.82 -6.78
N ALA A 70 9.99 16.25 -5.58
CA ALA A 70 10.13 14.81 -5.39
C ALA A 70 8.87 14.02 -5.81
N VAL A 71 7.65 14.56 -5.61
CA VAL A 71 6.41 13.95 -6.12
C VAL A 71 6.37 14.01 -7.64
N ILE A 72 6.70 15.17 -8.23
CA ILE A 72 6.74 15.35 -9.69
C ILE A 72 7.80 14.44 -10.34
N ALA A 73 8.92 14.18 -9.67
CA ALA A 73 9.88 13.19 -10.15
C ALA A 73 9.31 11.77 -10.13
N ARG A 74 8.57 11.41 -9.07
CA ARG A 74 7.93 10.09 -8.94
C ARG A 74 6.80 9.87 -9.95
N THR A 75 6.02 10.90 -10.30
CA THR A 75 4.97 10.78 -11.33
C THR A 75 5.58 10.41 -12.69
N LYS A 76 6.73 10.99 -13.05
CA LYS A 76 7.48 10.59 -14.26
C LYS A 76 7.95 9.15 -14.20
N GLY A 77 8.51 8.73 -13.06
CA GLY A 77 8.91 7.32 -12.85
C GLY A 77 7.74 6.35 -12.99
N LEU A 78 6.55 6.75 -12.53
CA LEU A 78 5.34 5.94 -12.63
C LEU A 78 4.88 5.75 -14.08
N SER A 79 4.95 6.80 -14.90
CA SER A 79 4.67 6.70 -16.33
C SER A 79 5.63 5.75 -17.06
N ILE A 80 6.93 5.78 -16.71
CA ILE A 80 7.95 4.87 -17.27
C ILE A 80 7.62 3.42 -16.90
N LEU A 81 7.40 3.13 -15.62
CA LEU A 81 7.07 1.77 -15.16
C LEU A 81 5.76 1.25 -15.77
N THR A 82 4.78 2.13 -15.94
CA THR A 82 3.50 1.77 -16.57
C THR A 82 3.69 1.35 -18.03
N HIS A 83 4.50 2.11 -18.78
CA HIS A 83 4.86 1.75 -20.15
C HIS A 83 5.65 0.44 -20.22
N ASP A 84 6.65 0.27 -19.35
CA ASP A 84 7.47 -0.94 -19.30
C ASP A 84 6.63 -2.18 -18.98
N LEU A 85 5.67 -2.08 -18.05
CA LEU A 85 4.71 -3.14 -17.75
C LEU A 85 3.92 -3.57 -18.99
N GLN A 86 3.39 -2.62 -19.75
CA GLN A 86 2.64 -2.90 -20.97
C GLN A 86 3.52 -3.55 -22.04
N SER A 87 4.74 -3.03 -22.23
CA SER A 87 5.72 -3.59 -23.16
C SER A 87 6.06 -5.04 -22.82
N GLN A 88 6.42 -5.32 -21.56
CA GLN A 88 6.76 -6.68 -21.12
C GLN A 88 5.58 -7.64 -21.20
N LEU A 89 4.37 -7.15 -20.93
CA LEU A 89 3.16 -7.95 -21.07
C LEU A 89 2.89 -8.31 -22.54
N ASN A 90 3.11 -7.39 -23.48
CA ASN A 90 2.97 -7.66 -24.91
C ASN A 90 3.96 -8.71 -25.41
N LEU A 91 5.15 -8.77 -24.80
CA LEU A 91 6.15 -9.80 -25.05
C LEU A 91 5.86 -11.15 -24.33
N GLY A 92 4.78 -11.23 -23.54
CA GLY A 92 4.41 -12.44 -22.78
C GLY A 92 5.34 -12.74 -21.61
N ARG A 93 6.15 -11.78 -21.16
CA ARG A 93 7.16 -11.94 -20.10
C ARG A 93 6.56 -11.70 -18.72
N TYR A 94 5.66 -12.58 -18.28
CA TYR A 94 4.91 -12.42 -17.03
C TYR A 94 5.80 -12.32 -15.77
N GLY A 95 6.99 -12.94 -15.78
CA GLY A 95 7.96 -12.80 -14.70
C GLY A 95 8.48 -11.36 -14.55
N GLU A 96 8.85 -10.72 -15.66
CA GLU A 96 9.30 -9.32 -15.67
C GLU A 96 8.13 -8.37 -15.34
N VAL A 97 6.92 -8.67 -15.79
CA VAL A 97 5.71 -7.90 -15.43
C VAL A 97 5.50 -7.93 -13.91
N ALA A 98 5.68 -9.07 -13.26
CA ALA A 98 5.53 -9.17 -11.80
C ALA A 98 6.57 -8.31 -11.05
N GLU A 99 7.81 -8.28 -11.54
CA GLU A 99 8.88 -7.48 -10.93
C GLU A 99 8.63 -5.97 -11.12
N ARG A 100 8.26 -5.55 -12.33
CA ARG A 100 7.89 -4.15 -12.61
C ARG A 100 6.64 -3.71 -11.85
N LEU A 101 5.70 -4.60 -11.60
CA LEU A 101 4.49 -4.29 -10.83
C LEU A 101 4.82 -4.09 -9.34
N ALA A 102 5.75 -4.88 -8.80
CA ALA A 102 6.24 -4.66 -7.44
C ALA A 102 6.94 -3.30 -7.31
N GLU A 103 7.81 -2.94 -8.25
CA GLU A 103 8.44 -1.61 -8.31
C GLU A 103 7.41 -0.48 -8.43
N LEU A 104 6.39 -0.66 -9.29
CA LEU A 104 5.30 0.30 -9.46
C LEU A 104 4.55 0.48 -8.14
N SER A 105 4.23 -0.61 -7.42
CA SER A 105 3.52 -0.55 -6.14
C SER A 105 4.31 0.22 -5.08
N GLU A 106 5.62 -0.02 -4.95
CA GLU A 106 6.47 0.76 -4.03
C GLU A 106 6.50 2.24 -4.41
N LEU A 107 6.60 2.55 -5.70
CA LEU A 107 6.63 3.92 -6.19
C LEU A 107 5.30 4.64 -5.92
N VAL A 108 4.16 3.97 -6.13
CA VAL A 108 2.83 4.50 -5.79
C VAL A 108 2.72 4.77 -4.29
N VAL A 109 3.15 3.84 -3.45
CA VAL A 109 3.14 4.02 -1.99
C VAL A 109 3.97 5.25 -1.59
N ALA A 110 5.19 5.38 -2.11
CA ALA A 110 6.04 6.53 -1.85
C ALA A 110 5.43 7.85 -2.38
N LEU A 111 4.78 7.81 -3.55
CA LEU A 111 4.10 8.96 -4.13
C LEU A 111 2.94 9.42 -3.25
N VAL A 112 2.13 8.49 -2.70
CA VAL A 112 1.01 8.81 -1.83
C VAL A 112 1.50 9.38 -0.49
N GLU A 113 2.52 8.79 0.11
CA GLU A 113 3.14 9.29 1.34
C GLU A 113 3.65 10.71 1.17
N CYS A 114 4.40 10.98 0.10
CA CYS A 114 4.89 12.31 -0.21
C CYS A 114 3.76 13.30 -0.52
N SER A 115 2.74 12.87 -1.27
CA SER A 115 1.58 13.71 -1.61
C SER A 115 0.76 14.09 -0.37
N ALA A 116 0.52 13.13 0.53
CA ALA A 116 -0.18 13.38 1.78
C ALA A 116 0.62 14.32 2.70
N HIS A 117 1.96 14.16 2.75
CA HIS A 117 2.80 15.09 3.49
C HIS A 117 2.83 16.50 2.88
N ALA A 118 2.93 16.62 1.55
CA ALA A 118 2.85 17.90 0.84
C ALA A 118 1.51 18.60 1.07
N ALA A 119 0.40 17.84 1.00
CA ALA A 119 -0.94 18.33 1.29
C ALA A 119 -1.05 18.86 2.72
N TYR A 120 -0.48 18.15 3.70
CA TYR A 120 -0.42 18.61 5.08
C TYR A 120 0.35 19.94 5.21
N LEU A 121 1.55 20.04 4.63
CA LEU A 121 2.37 21.26 4.73
C LEU A 121 1.65 22.47 4.12
N ALA A 122 1.12 22.31 2.91
CA ALA A 122 0.39 23.39 2.24
C ALA A 122 -0.87 23.82 3.01
N ALA A 123 -1.62 22.86 3.57
CA ALA A 123 -2.83 23.15 4.33
C ALA A 123 -2.55 23.79 5.69
N ALA A 124 -1.45 23.38 6.36
CA ALA A 124 -1.04 23.93 7.65
C ALA A 124 -0.47 25.35 7.53
N GLU A 125 0.09 25.72 6.37
CA GLU A 125 0.55 27.08 6.07
C GLU A 125 -0.60 28.07 5.77
N ALA A 126 -1.81 27.58 5.49
CA ALA A 126 -2.96 28.44 5.17
C ALA A 126 -3.36 29.32 6.37
N PRO A 127 -3.76 30.60 6.15
CA PRO A 127 -4.21 31.48 7.23
C PRO A 127 -5.37 30.86 8.02
N GLY A 128 -5.27 30.95 9.35
CA GLY A 128 -6.28 30.39 10.27
C GLY A 128 -6.20 28.88 10.49
N SER A 129 -5.28 28.16 9.83
CA SER A 129 -4.97 26.77 10.17
C SER A 129 -4.10 26.68 11.42
N GLN A 130 -4.27 25.60 12.20
CA GLN A 130 -3.40 25.24 13.31
C GLN A 130 -2.70 23.92 12.99
N ALA A 131 -1.38 23.90 13.14
CA ALA A 131 -0.58 22.70 12.93
C ALA A 131 -0.96 21.55 13.88
N ALA A 132 -0.68 20.33 13.44
CA ALA A 132 -0.87 19.14 14.27
C ALA A 132 0.12 19.15 15.44
N VAL A 133 -0.31 18.57 16.56
CA VAL A 133 0.55 18.30 17.72
C VAL A 133 0.95 16.84 17.68
N ALA A 134 2.24 16.59 17.53
CA ALA A 134 2.79 15.24 17.49
C ALA A 134 2.50 14.50 18.81
N GLY A 135 2.03 13.27 18.68
CA GLY A 135 1.94 12.33 19.81
C GLY A 135 3.26 11.61 20.06
N LEU A 136 3.25 10.75 21.06
CA LEU A 136 4.31 9.78 21.35
C LEU A 136 4.34 8.61 20.35
N VAL A 137 3.24 8.36 19.64
CA VAL A 137 3.12 7.28 18.65
C VAL A 137 2.67 7.84 17.31
N ASP A 138 3.42 7.49 16.26
CA ASP A 138 3.02 7.71 14.87
C ASP A 138 1.99 6.64 14.45
N ARG A 139 0.73 7.06 14.32
CA ARG A 139 -0.39 6.19 13.92
C ARG A 139 -0.19 5.55 12.56
N TYR A 140 0.35 6.30 11.60
CA TYR A 140 0.53 5.80 10.25
C TYR A 140 1.57 4.68 10.22
N ARG A 141 2.74 4.91 10.83
CA ARG A 141 3.79 3.88 10.95
C ARG A 141 3.31 2.65 11.71
N LEU A 142 2.59 2.85 12.81
CA LEU A 142 2.05 1.77 13.63
C LEU A 142 1.07 0.89 12.81
N ARG A 143 0.10 1.51 12.13
CA ARG A 143 -0.90 0.78 11.32
C ARG A 143 -0.28 0.10 10.10
N ARG A 144 0.69 0.75 9.44
CA ARG A 144 1.43 0.16 8.33
C ARG A 144 2.22 -1.07 8.77
N ALA A 145 2.94 -0.97 9.88
CA ALA A 145 3.72 -2.08 10.43
C ALA A 145 2.83 -3.24 10.88
N ARG A 146 1.64 -2.96 11.45
CA ARG A 146 0.61 -3.96 11.72
C ARG A 146 0.18 -4.70 10.46
N HIS A 147 -0.13 -3.97 9.38
CA HIS A 147 -0.58 -4.58 8.13
C HIS A 147 0.48 -5.50 7.52
N GLU A 148 1.77 -5.13 7.57
CA GLU A 148 2.87 -5.99 7.10
C GLU A 148 2.86 -7.37 7.81
N VAL A 149 2.59 -7.38 9.12
CA VAL A 149 2.49 -8.63 9.90
C VAL A 149 1.23 -9.41 9.53
N GLU A 150 0.08 -8.72 9.41
CA GLU A 150 -1.19 -9.33 9.00
C GLU A 150 -1.09 -9.98 7.62
N GLN A 151 -0.48 -9.29 6.66
CA GLN A 151 -0.24 -9.77 5.31
C GLN A 151 0.68 -11.00 5.33
N SER A 152 1.81 -10.93 6.04
CA SER A 152 2.75 -12.06 6.15
C SER A 152 2.11 -13.31 6.77
N CYS A 153 1.29 -13.14 7.83
CA CYS A 153 0.53 -14.24 8.42
C CYS A 153 -0.60 -14.72 7.50
N GLY A 154 -1.24 -13.81 6.77
CA GLY A 154 -2.25 -14.11 5.76
C GLY A 154 -1.70 -15.00 4.66
N LEU A 155 -0.49 -14.70 4.17
CA LEU A 155 0.21 -15.50 3.16
C LEU A 155 0.42 -16.95 3.60
N LEU A 156 0.89 -17.17 4.83
CA LEU A 156 1.04 -18.53 5.38
C LEU A 156 -0.30 -19.28 5.48
N ARG A 157 -1.39 -18.55 5.67
CA ARG A 157 -2.74 -19.10 5.80
C ARG A 157 -3.40 -19.39 4.46
N THR A 158 -3.24 -18.55 3.45
CA THR A 158 -3.98 -18.67 2.18
C THR A 158 -3.18 -19.35 1.07
N ALA A 159 -1.85 -19.24 1.07
CA ALA A 159 -1.03 -19.85 0.04
C ALA A 159 -1.05 -21.39 0.17
N PRO A 160 -1.20 -22.13 -0.94
CA PRO A 160 -1.07 -23.58 -0.94
C PRO A 160 0.37 -23.99 -0.65
N VAL A 161 0.56 -25.18 -0.08
CA VAL A 161 1.91 -25.68 0.27
C VAL A 161 2.85 -25.74 -0.93
N SER A 162 2.32 -26.01 -2.13
CA SER A 162 3.10 -26.02 -3.38
C SER A 162 3.70 -24.66 -3.75
N GLU A 163 3.11 -23.56 -3.28
CA GLU A 163 3.56 -22.20 -3.56
C GLU A 163 4.46 -21.63 -2.45
N LEU A 164 4.45 -22.24 -1.26
CA LEU A 164 5.30 -21.89 -0.11
C LEU A 164 6.75 -22.35 -0.31
N THR A 165 7.36 -21.86 -1.38
CA THR A 165 8.75 -22.13 -1.76
C THR A 165 9.73 -21.52 -0.75
N PRO A 166 10.96 -22.05 -0.64
CA PRO A 166 11.97 -21.49 0.25
C PRO A 166 12.23 -19.98 0.08
N PRO A 167 12.28 -19.42 -1.15
CA PRO A 167 12.37 -17.97 -1.36
C PRO A 167 11.16 -17.20 -0.78
N LEU A 168 9.93 -17.69 -0.99
CA LEU A 168 8.73 -17.04 -0.45
C LEU A 168 8.71 -17.08 1.08
N LEU A 169 9.09 -18.19 1.70
CA LEU A 169 9.17 -18.30 3.17
C LEU A 169 10.23 -17.37 3.77
N LEU A 170 11.34 -17.13 3.05
CA LEU A 170 12.33 -16.13 3.43
C LEU A 170 11.76 -14.71 3.33
N GLU A 171 10.99 -14.42 2.28
CA GLU A 171 10.30 -13.14 2.11
C GLU A 171 9.28 -12.89 3.21
N VAL A 172 8.44 -13.88 3.54
CA VAL A 172 7.49 -13.83 4.68
C VAL A 172 8.23 -13.57 5.99
N SER A 173 9.35 -14.27 6.22
CA SER A 173 10.16 -14.07 7.44
C SER A 173 10.72 -12.65 7.52
N ARG A 174 11.16 -12.08 6.38
CA ARG A 174 11.64 -10.69 6.30
C ARG A 174 10.50 -9.70 6.52
N GLY A 175 9.31 -9.94 5.94
CA GLY A 175 8.11 -9.14 6.16
C GLY A 175 7.70 -9.09 7.62
N LEU A 176 7.62 -10.25 8.28
CA LEU A 176 7.40 -10.33 9.73
C LEU A 176 8.45 -9.52 10.50
N ALA A 177 9.74 -9.73 10.21
CA ALA A 177 10.81 -9.01 10.91
C ALA A 177 10.72 -7.47 10.70
N ARG A 178 10.38 -7.01 9.50
CA ARG A 178 10.15 -5.59 9.20
C ARG A 178 8.96 -5.03 9.98
N GLY A 179 7.81 -5.69 9.93
CA GLY A 179 6.60 -5.26 10.63
C GLY A 179 6.80 -5.21 12.15
N LEU A 180 7.42 -6.25 12.73
CA LEU A 180 7.72 -6.31 14.16
C LEU A 180 8.68 -5.21 14.62
N ARG A 181 9.72 -4.95 13.83
CA ARG A 181 10.65 -3.84 14.09
C ARG A 181 9.92 -2.51 14.03
N GLY A 182 9.12 -2.28 12.98
CA GLY A 182 8.34 -1.05 12.83
C GLY A 182 7.37 -0.80 13.99
N LEU A 183 6.69 -1.85 14.49
CA LEU A 183 5.84 -1.77 15.68
C LEU A 183 6.64 -1.41 16.93
N THR A 184 7.80 -2.05 17.12
CA THR A 184 8.67 -1.78 18.26
C THR A 184 9.20 -0.35 18.24
N GLU A 185 9.64 0.14 17.08
CA GLU A 185 10.12 1.50 16.88
C GLU A 185 9.00 2.53 17.06
N ALA A 186 7.80 2.27 16.55
CA ALA A 186 6.64 3.16 16.70
C ALA A 186 6.18 3.29 18.16
N CYS A 187 6.28 2.22 18.96
CA CYS A 187 5.92 2.23 20.38
C CYS A 187 7.04 2.73 21.31
N ALA A 188 8.29 2.80 20.84
CA ALA A 188 9.44 3.12 21.67
C ALA A 188 9.37 4.52 22.34
N PRO A 189 8.93 5.61 21.67
CA PRO A 189 8.83 6.90 22.32
C PRO A 189 7.76 6.91 23.42
N ALA A 190 6.61 6.25 23.20
CA ALA A 190 5.57 6.12 24.22
C ALA A 190 5.99 5.30 25.44
N GLY A 191 6.78 4.25 25.23
CA GLY A 191 7.36 3.46 26.34
C GLY A 191 8.36 4.23 27.20
N ARG A 192 8.96 5.31 26.69
CA ARG A 192 9.92 6.16 27.43
C ARG A 192 9.29 7.46 27.96
N GLY A 193 8.49 8.12 27.13
CA GLY A 193 7.98 9.47 27.34
C GLY A 193 6.58 9.54 27.95
N SER A 194 5.88 8.42 28.15
CA SER A 194 4.61 8.44 28.88
C SER A 194 4.83 8.78 30.36
N GLY A 195 4.07 9.74 30.88
CA GLY A 195 4.07 10.10 32.30
C GLY A 195 3.42 9.03 33.19
N ASP A 196 2.58 8.17 32.61
CA ASP A 196 1.94 7.06 33.32
C ASP A 196 2.86 5.83 33.36
N ARG A 197 3.12 5.34 34.58
CA ARG A 197 3.89 4.12 34.82
C ARG A 197 3.21 2.89 34.22
N PHE A 198 1.89 2.78 34.36
CA PHE A 198 1.14 1.64 33.83
C PHE A 198 1.27 1.56 32.31
N ALA A 199 1.03 2.67 31.60
CA ALA A 199 1.19 2.76 30.15
C ALA A 199 2.59 2.33 29.65
N ARG A 200 3.66 2.77 30.33
CA ARG A 200 5.03 2.37 29.96
C ARG A 200 5.24 0.87 30.12
N ASP A 201 4.82 0.31 31.25
CA ASP A 201 4.94 -1.12 31.52
C ASP A 201 4.10 -1.93 30.53
N GLN A 202 2.88 -1.49 30.25
CA GLN A 202 1.97 -2.16 29.33
C GLN A 202 2.49 -2.19 27.89
N LEU A 203 3.04 -1.08 27.39
CA LEU A 203 3.70 -1.06 26.07
C LEU A 203 4.91 -2.01 26.03
N ARG A 204 5.73 -2.02 27.09
CA ARG A 204 6.89 -2.91 27.18
C ARG A 204 6.47 -4.38 27.20
N LEU A 205 5.43 -4.72 27.95
CA LEU A 205 4.88 -6.08 28.01
C LEU A 205 4.23 -6.48 26.68
N GLY A 206 3.52 -5.57 26.02
CA GLY A 206 2.95 -5.79 24.69
C GLY A 206 4.02 -6.12 23.65
N VAL A 207 5.11 -5.35 23.60
CA VAL A 207 6.26 -5.63 22.72
C VAL A 207 6.88 -6.99 23.04
N LYS A 208 7.10 -7.33 24.33
CA LYS A 208 7.62 -8.65 24.72
C LYS A 208 6.72 -9.80 24.27
N CYS A 209 5.41 -9.67 24.49
CA CYS A 209 4.42 -10.67 24.08
C CYS A 209 4.45 -10.87 22.56
N MET A 210 4.44 -9.77 21.80
CA MET A 210 4.57 -9.78 20.34
C MET A 210 5.85 -10.48 19.89
N SER A 211 7.02 -10.15 20.46
CA SER A 211 8.30 -10.77 20.11
C SER A 211 8.35 -12.26 20.44
N ALA A 212 7.79 -12.68 21.58
CA ALA A 212 7.73 -14.09 21.97
C ALA A 212 6.86 -14.91 20.99
N SER A 213 5.67 -14.40 20.66
CA SER A 213 4.77 -15.03 19.67
C SER A 213 5.41 -15.10 18.28
N ALA A 214 6.13 -14.05 17.87
CA ALA A 214 6.85 -14.03 16.61
C ALA A 214 7.96 -15.09 16.54
N ALA A 215 8.72 -15.28 17.63
CA ALA A 215 9.76 -16.29 17.68
C ALA A 215 9.20 -17.71 17.50
N ALA A 216 8.05 -17.99 18.13
CA ALA A 216 7.35 -19.26 17.99
C ALA A 216 6.86 -19.49 16.54
N LEU A 217 6.27 -18.47 15.91
CA LEU A 217 5.87 -18.54 14.50
C LEU A 217 7.08 -18.77 13.57
N LEU A 218 8.18 -18.03 13.75
CA LEU A 218 9.37 -18.18 12.93
C LEU A 218 10.02 -19.57 13.07
N ALA A 219 9.91 -20.21 14.23
CA ALA A 219 10.31 -21.61 14.38
C ALA A 219 9.45 -22.54 13.50
N CYS A 220 8.14 -22.33 13.45
CA CYS A 220 7.24 -23.08 12.56
C CYS A 220 7.55 -22.82 11.09
N VAL A 221 7.86 -21.58 10.70
CA VAL A 221 8.23 -21.22 9.33
C VAL A 221 9.53 -21.92 8.91
N ARG A 222 10.52 -22.03 9.80
CA ARG A 222 11.76 -22.79 9.55
C ARG A 222 11.48 -24.28 9.35
N GLU A 223 10.61 -24.85 10.18
CA GLU A 223 10.19 -26.25 10.03
C GLU A 223 9.44 -26.48 8.73
N LEU A 224 8.52 -25.58 8.34
CA LEU A 224 7.83 -25.64 7.06
C LEU A 224 8.80 -25.56 5.87
N LYS A 225 9.84 -24.73 5.97
CA LYS A 225 10.91 -24.65 4.97
C LYS A 225 11.72 -25.95 4.86
N ALA A 226 12.01 -26.60 5.99
CA ALA A 226 12.79 -27.84 6.03
C ALA A 226 11.97 -29.07 5.60
N ARG A 227 10.69 -29.09 5.97
CA ARG A 227 9.73 -30.19 5.75
C ARG A 227 8.39 -29.62 5.29
N PRO A 228 8.26 -29.30 3.99
CA PRO A 228 7.03 -28.73 3.44
C PRO A 228 5.89 -29.75 3.50
N GLY A 229 4.74 -29.34 4.04
CA GLY A 229 3.56 -30.18 4.15
C GLY A 229 2.38 -29.45 4.81
N GLU A 230 1.18 -29.99 4.66
CA GLU A 230 -0.02 -29.37 5.24
C GLU A 230 0.05 -29.33 6.78
N ALA A 231 0.65 -30.33 7.42
CA ALA A 231 0.84 -30.34 8.88
C ALA A 231 1.80 -29.24 9.36
N SER A 232 2.89 -28.95 8.64
CA SER A 232 3.82 -27.86 8.99
C SER A 232 3.23 -26.49 8.67
N ARG A 233 2.44 -26.37 7.59
CA ARG A 233 1.66 -25.17 7.28
C ARG A 233 0.58 -24.90 8.33
N ALA A 234 -0.18 -25.92 8.75
CA ALA A 234 -1.19 -25.80 9.79
C ALA A 234 -0.60 -25.32 11.11
N ARG A 235 0.61 -25.77 11.47
CA ARG A 235 1.37 -25.23 12.62
C ARG A 235 1.70 -23.74 12.45
N CYS A 236 2.15 -23.31 11.26
CA CYS A 236 2.36 -21.88 11.00
C CYS A 236 1.07 -21.06 11.18
N VAL A 237 -0.07 -21.57 10.71
CA VAL A 237 -1.37 -20.90 10.89
C VAL A 237 -1.76 -20.84 12.36
N LEU A 238 -1.59 -21.95 13.10
CA LEU A 238 -1.87 -22.03 14.53
C LEU A 238 -1.06 -21.01 15.33
N PHE A 239 0.26 -20.92 15.09
CA PHE A 239 1.14 -19.97 15.79
C PHE A 239 1.05 -18.54 15.25
N GLY A 240 0.49 -18.35 14.04
CA GLY A 240 0.17 -17.03 13.50
C GLY A 240 -0.95 -16.32 14.27
N GLY A 241 -1.93 -17.07 14.79
CA GLY A 241 -3.04 -16.53 15.59
C GLY A 241 -2.58 -15.73 16.82
N PRO A 242 -1.79 -16.32 17.74
CA PRO A 242 -1.25 -15.62 18.90
C PRO A 242 -0.41 -14.38 18.55
N LEU A 243 0.36 -14.43 17.47
CA LEU A 243 1.11 -13.25 17.00
C LEU A 243 0.16 -12.12 16.60
N LEU A 244 -0.85 -12.41 15.79
CA LEU A 244 -1.81 -11.40 15.34
C LEU A 244 -2.57 -10.79 16.54
N GLN A 245 -2.97 -11.60 17.52
CA GLN A 245 -3.62 -11.10 18.73
C GLN A 245 -2.70 -10.17 19.53
N ALA A 246 -1.43 -10.55 19.73
CA ALA A 246 -0.47 -9.68 20.42
C ALA A 246 -0.25 -8.35 19.68
N VAL A 247 -0.15 -8.38 18.35
CA VAL A 247 -0.05 -7.18 17.51
C VAL A 247 -1.30 -6.31 17.62
N HIS A 248 -2.49 -6.91 17.55
CA HIS A 248 -3.76 -6.18 17.64
C HIS A 248 -3.92 -5.50 19.00
N ALA A 249 -3.60 -6.20 20.09
CA ALA A 249 -3.63 -5.65 21.43
C ALA A 249 -2.64 -4.49 21.60
N LEU A 250 -1.38 -4.67 21.16
CA LEU A 250 -0.36 -3.62 21.23
C LEU A 250 -0.76 -2.38 20.43
N VAL A 251 -1.23 -2.58 19.19
CA VAL A 251 -1.64 -1.48 18.30
C VAL A 251 -2.89 -0.78 18.83
N GLY A 252 -3.84 -1.54 19.38
CA GLY A 252 -5.04 -0.99 20.02
C GLY A 252 -4.67 -0.06 21.17
N PHE A 253 -3.86 -0.55 22.12
CA PHE A 253 -3.39 0.24 23.25
C PHE A 253 -2.57 1.46 22.81
N ALA A 254 -1.61 1.28 21.90
CA ALA A 254 -0.76 2.37 21.40
C ALA A 254 -1.53 3.42 20.55
N SER A 255 -2.77 3.12 20.14
CA SER A 255 -3.63 4.05 19.40
C SER A 255 -4.56 4.87 20.31
N GLU A 256 -4.51 4.66 21.63
CA GLU A 256 -5.31 5.42 22.60
C GLU A 256 -5.02 6.93 22.54
N PRO A 257 -6.01 7.79 22.82
CA PRO A 257 -5.89 9.25 22.65
C PRO A 257 -4.68 9.88 23.34
N GLN A 258 -4.25 9.34 24.49
CA GLN A 258 -3.09 9.86 25.23
C GLN A 258 -1.75 9.75 24.48
N PHE A 259 -1.63 8.86 23.49
CA PHE A 259 -0.36 8.60 22.80
C PHE A 259 -0.23 9.32 21.46
N VAL A 260 -1.33 9.79 20.88
CA VAL A 260 -1.41 10.12 19.46
C VAL A 260 -1.50 11.61 19.19
N GLY A 261 -1.71 12.44 20.22
CA GLY A 261 -1.71 13.90 20.08
C GLY A 261 -2.90 14.41 19.25
N ARG A 262 -2.79 15.61 18.69
CA ARG A 262 -3.91 16.33 18.05
C ARG A 262 -3.66 16.52 16.55
N ALA A 263 -4.66 16.24 15.72
CA ALA A 263 -4.58 16.53 14.28
C ALA A 263 -4.60 18.04 14.01
N ALA A 264 -4.18 18.45 12.81
CA ALA A 264 -4.25 19.84 12.40
C ALA A 264 -5.70 20.31 12.26
N ALA A 265 -6.00 21.51 12.77
CA ALA A 265 -7.27 22.17 12.57
C ALA A 265 -7.13 23.09 11.35
N LEU A 266 -7.66 22.66 10.20
CA LEU A 266 -7.49 23.38 8.94
C LEU A 266 -8.58 24.43 8.74
N SER A 267 -8.23 25.57 8.15
CA SER A 267 -9.20 26.54 7.63
C SER A 267 -9.94 25.98 6.40
N ALA A 268 -10.96 26.69 5.91
CA ALA A 268 -11.67 26.29 4.69
C ALA A 268 -10.73 26.29 3.46
N GLU A 269 -9.86 27.29 3.37
CA GLU A 269 -8.82 27.38 2.35
C GLU A 269 -7.82 26.22 2.47
N GLY A 270 -7.28 25.97 3.66
CA GLY A 270 -6.37 24.85 3.89
C GLY A 270 -6.99 23.50 3.52
N ARG A 271 -8.27 23.27 3.83
CA ARG A 271 -9.02 22.08 3.40
C ARG A 271 -9.17 21.99 1.87
N ALA A 272 -9.43 23.10 1.19
CA ALA A 272 -9.56 23.10 -0.28
C ALA A 272 -8.25 22.68 -0.96
N VAL A 273 -7.12 23.24 -0.50
CA VAL A 273 -5.78 22.87 -0.99
C VAL A 273 -5.48 21.40 -0.73
N GLN A 274 -5.73 20.94 0.50
CA GLN A 274 -5.53 19.55 0.86
C GLN A 274 -6.37 18.61 -0.02
N THR A 275 -7.65 18.92 -0.22
CA THR A 275 -8.58 18.11 -1.00
C THR A 275 -8.13 17.97 -2.45
N ALA A 276 -7.63 19.05 -3.06
CA ALA A 276 -7.12 19.02 -4.43
C ALA A 276 -5.91 18.08 -4.56
N VAL A 277 -4.94 18.17 -3.65
CA VAL A 277 -3.73 17.32 -3.68
C VAL A 277 -4.07 15.85 -3.38
N LEU A 278 -4.86 15.60 -2.32
CA LEU A 278 -5.26 14.23 -1.96
C LEU A 278 -6.15 13.61 -3.04
N GLY A 279 -7.02 14.39 -3.70
CA GLY A 279 -7.82 13.95 -4.83
C GLY A 279 -6.98 13.53 -6.03
N GLY A 280 -5.95 14.31 -6.37
CA GLY A 280 -4.97 13.93 -7.40
C GLY A 280 -4.23 12.63 -7.05
N ALA A 281 -3.76 12.50 -5.81
CA ALA A 281 -3.09 11.28 -5.34
C ALA A 281 -4.05 10.07 -5.36
N MET A 282 -5.31 10.27 -4.99
CA MET A 282 -6.35 9.23 -5.03
C MET A 282 -6.62 8.76 -6.46
N SER A 283 -6.62 9.68 -7.44
CA SER A 283 -6.74 9.35 -8.86
C SER A 283 -5.61 8.42 -9.31
N VAL A 284 -4.36 8.72 -8.93
CA VAL A 284 -3.19 7.88 -9.26
C VAL A 284 -3.32 6.48 -8.65
N VAL A 285 -3.65 6.39 -7.35
CA VAL A 285 -3.76 5.09 -6.68
C VAL A 285 -4.90 4.26 -7.25
N SER A 286 -6.06 4.87 -7.46
CA SER A 286 -7.25 4.18 -7.98
C SER A 286 -6.97 3.61 -9.38
N ALA A 287 -6.33 4.40 -10.25
CA ALA A 287 -5.93 3.95 -11.57
C ALA A 287 -4.87 2.83 -11.51
N SER A 288 -3.90 2.92 -10.59
CA SER A 288 -2.86 1.90 -10.40
C SER A 288 -3.43 0.58 -9.86
N VAL A 289 -4.41 0.64 -8.96
CA VAL A 289 -5.16 -0.52 -8.46
C VAL A 289 -5.97 -1.17 -9.59
N LEU A 290 -6.63 -0.37 -10.43
CA LEU A 290 -7.37 -0.88 -11.60
C LEU A 290 -6.44 -1.53 -12.63
N LEU A 291 -5.28 -0.92 -12.90
CA LEU A 291 -4.24 -1.48 -13.76
C LEU A 291 -3.77 -2.84 -13.23
N THR A 292 -3.52 -2.94 -11.93
CA THR A 292 -3.13 -4.19 -11.25
C THR A 292 -4.22 -5.27 -11.40
N GLN A 293 -5.49 -4.88 -11.25
CA GLN A 293 -6.61 -5.79 -11.46
C GLN A 293 -6.69 -6.29 -12.90
N CYS A 294 -6.45 -5.42 -13.89
CA CYS A 294 -6.44 -5.82 -15.30
C CYS A 294 -5.28 -6.78 -15.61
N LEU A 295 -4.09 -6.55 -15.06
CA LEU A 295 -2.96 -7.49 -15.18
C LEU A 295 -3.29 -8.87 -14.59
N ARG A 296 -3.96 -8.89 -13.43
CA ARG A 296 -4.45 -10.12 -12.79
C ARG A 296 -5.44 -10.86 -13.67
N ASP A 297 -6.43 -10.16 -14.23
CA ASP A 297 -7.46 -10.73 -15.09
C ASP A 297 -6.83 -11.37 -16.35
N ILE A 298 -5.83 -10.72 -16.96
CA ILE A 298 -5.07 -11.22 -18.11
C ILE A 298 -4.25 -12.47 -17.74
N ALA A 299 -3.61 -12.48 -16.56
CA ALA A 299 -2.82 -13.61 -16.10
C ALA A 299 -3.68 -14.86 -15.85
N LEU A 300 -4.95 -14.67 -15.45
CA LEU A 300 -5.91 -15.74 -15.20
C LEU A 300 -6.59 -16.26 -16.48
N HIS A 301 -6.86 -15.39 -17.46
CA HIS A 301 -7.72 -15.70 -18.62
C HIS A 301 -6.97 -15.60 -19.97
N SER A 302 -5.75 -16.11 -20.03
CA SER A 302 -4.90 -16.00 -21.23
C SER A 302 -5.45 -16.64 -22.50
N ASP A 303 -6.33 -17.64 -22.35
CA ASP A 303 -6.84 -18.45 -23.46
C ASP A 303 -8.30 -18.08 -23.79
N SER A 304 -8.79 -16.96 -23.24
CA SER A 304 -10.15 -16.48 -23.42
C SER A 304 -10.29 -15.61 -24.66
N SER A 305 -11.43 -15.70 -25.35
CA SER A 305 -11.83 -14.75 -26.39
C SER A 305 -11.92 -13.29 -25.91
N LYS A 306 -11.92 -13.07 -24.58
CA LYS A 306 -12.00 -11.75 -23.92
C LYS A 306 -10.65 -11.07 -23.70
N VAL A 307 -9.53 -11.68 -24.08
CA VAL A 307 -8.18 -11.08 -23.97
C VAL A 307 -8.08 -9.70 -24.63
N PRO A 308 -8.67 -9.43 -25.82
CA PRO A 308 -8.67 -8.09 -26.41
C PRO A 308 -9.32 -7.04 -25.50
N ASP A 309 -10.46 -7.36 -24.88
CA ASP A 309 -11.18 -6.47 -23.98
C ASP A 309 -10.34 -6.15 -22.73
N TYR A 310 -9.69 -7.17 -22.15
CA TYR A 310 -8.80 -6.96 -21.01
C TYR A 310 -7.58 -6.09 -21.35
N ARG A 311 -7.02 -6.26 -22.55
CA ARG A 311 -5.92 -5.41 -23.04
C ARG A 311 -6.37 -3.97 -23.27
N GLN A 312 -7.57 -3.76 -23.80
CA GLN A 312 -8.13 -2.42 -23.95
C GLN A 312 -8.36 -1.75 -22.59
N ARG A 313 -8.92 -2.49 -21.61
CA ARG A 313 -9.08 -2.00 -20.23
C ARG A 313 -7.73 -1.66 -19.58
N LEU A 314 -6.70 -2.49 -19.80
CA LEU A 314 -5.34 -2.20 -19.33
C LEU A 314 -4.79 -0.91 -19.94
N HIS A 315 -4.99 -0.70 -21.24
CA HIS A 315 -4.58 0.53 -21.93
C HIS A 315 -5.28 1.76 -21.33
N HIS A 316 -6.61 1.72 -21.17
CA HIS A 316 -7.33 2.82 -20.53
C HIS A 316 -6.87 3.07 -19.08
N SER A 317 -6.56 2.01 -18.33
CA SER A 317 -6.06 2.14 -16.96
C SER A 317 -4.68 2.81 -16.91
N ALA A 318 -3.80 2.49 -17.86
CA ALA A 318 -2.48 3.14 -17.97
C ALA A 318 -2.59 4.63 -18.36
N LEU A 319 -3.52 4.97 -19.25
CA LEU A 319 -3.84 6.37 -19.54
C LEU A 319 -4.35 7.09 -18.29
N ALA A 320 -5.28 6.47 -17.55
CA ALA A 320 -5.80 7.04 -16.31
C ALA A 320 -4.72 7.25 -15.23
N VAL A 321 -3.68 6.40 -15.16
CA VAL A 321 -2.52 6.63 -14.28
C VAL A 321 -1.79 7.91 -14.69
N SER A 322 -1.58 8.12 -15.99
CA SER A 322 -0.92 9.31 -16.52
C SER A 322 -1.74 10.58 -16.30
N ASP A 323 -3.07 10.51 -16.49
CA ASP A 323 -3.98 11.61 -16.21
C ASP A 323 -4.00 11.95 -14.71
N GLY A 324 -4.03 10.94 -13.84
CA GLY A 324 -3.90 11.13 -12.39
C GLY A 324 -2.58 11.81 -12.01
N CYS A 325 -1.47 11.42 -12.63
CA CYS A 325 -0.17 12.06 -12.45
C CYS A 325 -0.17 13.53 -12.85
N ASN A 326 -0.84 13.87 -13.95
CA ASN A 326 -1.00 15.25 -14.43
C ASN A 326 -1.84 16.07 -13.47
N LEU A 327 -3.00 15.55 -13.02
CA LEU A 327 -3.87 16.20 -12.05
C LEU A 327 -3.15 16.48 -10.73
N LEU A 328 -2.42 15.49 -10.20
CA LEU A 328 -1.63 15.65 -8.99
C LEU A 328 -0.53 16.70 -9.15
N SER A 329 0.19 16.66 -10.28
CA SER A 329 1.24 17.64 -10.57
C SER A 329 0.69 19.05 -10.70
N GLN A 330 -0.49 19.20 -11.30
CA GLN A 330 -1.20 20.48 -11.39
C GLN A 330 -1.62 20.97 -9.99
N ALA A 331 -2.27 20.11 -9.19
CA ALA A 331 -2.72 20.46 -7.85
C ALA A 331 -1.57 20.92 -6.94
N LEU A 332 -0.40 20.27 -7.05
CA LEU A 332 0.78 20.65 -6.28
C LEU A 332 1.46 21.95 -6.76
N ARG A 333 1.31 22.32 -8.03
CA ARG A 333 1.87 23.56 -8.58
C ARG A 333 1.00 24.76 -8.27
N GLU A 334 -0.31 24.59 -8.36
CA GLU A 334 -1.22 25.73 -8.29
C GLU A 334 -1.47 26.22 -6.85
N ARG A 335 -1.05 25.46 -5.80
CA ARG A 335 -1.23 25.69 -4.34
C ARG A 335 -2.64 26.10 -3.87
N SER A 336 -3.56 26.33 -4.78
CA SER A 336 -4.94 26.80 -4.62
C SER A 336 -5.48 26.95 -6.03
N SER A 337 -6.12 25.91 -6.57
CA SER A 337 -6.88 26.04 -7.82
C SER A 337 -8.25 25.45 -7.63
N PRO A 338 -9.31 26.29 -7.53
CA PRO A 338 -10.67 25.82 -7.49
C PRO A 338 -11.05 25.37 -8.91
N ARG A 339 -10.85 24.09 -9.21
CA ARG A 339 -11.77 23.39 -10.09
C ARG A 339 -12.74 22.59 -9.25
N THR A 340 -13.56 23.31 -8.50
CA THR A 340 -14.94 22.87 -8.32
C THR A 340 -15.54 22.74 -9.71
N LEU A 341 -16.23 21.62 -9.96
CA LEU A 341 -17.21 21.50 -11.05
C LEU A 341 -18.03 22.80 -11.17
N PRO A 342 -18.46 23.19 -12.37
CA PRO A 342 -19.30 24.38 -12.52
C PRO A 342 -20.51 24.26 -11.58
N PRO A 343 -20.87 25.34 -10.84
CA PRO A 343 -22.02 25.30 -9.96
C PRO A 343 -23.24 24.91 -10.78
N THR A 344 -23.91 23.82 -10.38
CA THR A 344 -25.23 23.50 -10.91
C THR A 344 -26.14 24.69 -10.65
N PRO A 345 -26.86 25.20 -11.66
CA PRO A 345 -27.76 26.33 -11.48
C PRO A 345 -28.81 25.97 -10.41
N PRO A 346 -29.17 26.93 -9.54
CA PRO A 346 -30.21 26.70 -8.54
C PRO A 346 -31.52 26.30 -9.22
N PRO A 347 -32.32 25.41 -8.61
CA PRO A 347 -33.61 25.02 -9.16
C PRO A 347 -34.51 26.27 -9.28
N PRO A 348 -35.36 26.35 -10.32
CA PRO A 348 -36.24 27.49 -10.51
C PRO A 348 -37.18 27.62 -9.31
N THR A 349 -37.15 28.78 -8.68
CA THR A 349 -38.12 29.19 -7.67
C THR A 349 -39.48 29.29 -8.34
N LEU A 350 -40.37 28.34 -8.05
CA LEU A 350 -41.79 28.44 -8.35
C LEU A 350 -42.34 29.61 -7.51
N ASN A 351 -42.60 30.73 -8.18
CA ASN A 351 -43.41 31.81 -7.63
C ASN A 351 -44.82 31.27 -7.39
N CYS A 352 -45.16 31.01 -6.13
CA CYS A 352 -46.55 30.98 -5.69
C CYS A 352 -47.08 32.42 -5.73
N HIS A 353 -47.57 32.84 -6.90
CA HIS A 353 -48.46 33.98 -6.97
C HIS A 353 -49.80 33.58 -6.34
N SER A 354 -50.15 34.33 -5.30
CA SER A 354 -51.45 34.37 -4.66
C SER A 354 -52.57 34.46 -5.69
N VAL A 355 -53.51 33.53 -5.61
CA VAL A 355 -54.86 33.70 -6.17
C VAL A 355 -55.72 34.21 -5.02
N ASN A 356 -56.14 35.46 -5.13
CA ASN A 356 -57.39 35.94 -4.53
C ASN A 356 -58.54 35.57 -5.46
#